data_AF-L0GUA5-F1
#
_entry.id   AF-L0GUA5-F1
#
_cell.length_a   1.000
_cell.length_b   1.000
_cell.length_c   1.000
_cell.angle_alpha   90.00
_cell.angle_beta   90.00
_cell.angle_gamma   90.00
#
_symmetry.space_group_name_H-M   'P 1'
#
loop_
_entity.id
_entity.type
_entity.pdbx_description
1 polymer ?
#
loop_
_entity_poly.entity_id
_entity_poly.type
_entity_poly.pdbx_seq_one_letter_code
_entity_poly.pdbx_strand_id
1 'polypeptide(L)'
;MASVVELYEALASAPDDRTRARVIAEAFERLEERYPHLPDLATQQHLRETELRLQREIEQVRANLSLQIEQLRGEVQAQIEQLRGEVQTQIEQLRGEVQTQIEQLRGEVKADVERSRNTLLAWLIPLMFAQVGAMAALVKLL
;
A
#
# COMPACT_ATOMS: atom_id res chain seq x y z
N MET A 1 -17.87 17.48 -60.35
CA MET A 1 -18.52 18.79 -60.08
C MET A 1 -19.76 19.05 -60.94
N ALA A 2 -20.24 18.08 -61.75
CA ALA A 2 -21.35 18.29 -62.69
C ALA A 2 -22.77 17.94 -62.13
N SER A 3 -22.89 17.13 -61.05
CA SER A 3 -24.18 16.50 -60.72
C SER A 3 -25.26 17.42 -60.13
N VAL A 4 -24.89 18.50 -59.43
CA VAL A 4 -25.89 19.39 -58.79
C VAL A 4 -26.50 20.34 -59.81
N VAL A 5 -25.70 20.78 -60.80
CA VAL A 5 -26.18 21.64 -61.90
C VAL A 5 -27.04 20.82 -62.86
N GLU A 6 -26.64 19.60 -63.20
CA GLU A 6 -27.43 18.67 -64.01
C GLU A 6 -28.78 18.32 -63.34
N LEU A 7 -28.78 18.09 -62.02
CA LEU A 7 -30.02 17.87 -61.27
C LEU A 7 -30.94 19.10 -61.30
N TYR A 8 -30.38 20.30 -61.14
CA TYR A 8 -31.14 21.55 -61.22
C TYR A 8 -31.78 21.74 -62.61
N GLU A 9 -31.03 21.54 -63.69
CA GLU A 9 -31.56 21.67 -65.04
C GLU A 9 -32.61 20.59 -65.36
N ALA A 10 -32.41 19.36 -64.89
CA ALA A 10 -33.38 18.26 -65.02
C ALA A 10 -34.68 18.53 -64.24
N LEU A 11 -34.63 19.21 -63.10
CA LEU A 11 -35.80 19.61 -62.34
C LEU A 11 -36.51 20.83 -62.94
N ALA A 12 -35.76 21.79 -63.48
CA ALA A 12 -36.29 23.01 -64.10
C ALA A 12 -36.97 22.73 -65.46
N SER A 13 -36.52 21.70 -66.18
CA SER A 13 -37.08 21.28 -67.47
C SER A 13 -38.20 20.23 -67.36
N ALA A 14 -38.50 19.75 -66.15
CA ALA A 14 -39.51 18.73 -65.94
C ALA A 14 -40.95 19.28 -66.13
N PRO A 15 -41.77 18.63 -66.98
CA PRO A 15 -43.08 19.16 -67.38
C PRO A 15 -44.17 19.05 -66.30
N ASP A 16 -44.03 18.13 -65.34
CA ASP A 16 -45.01 17.87 -64.30
C ASP A 16 -44.37 17.39 -62.98
N ASP A 17 -45.15 17.44 -61.90
CA ASP A 17 -44.73 17.03 -60.55
C ASP A 17 -44.26 15.58 -60.49
N ARG A 18 -44.84 14.70 -61.31
CA ARG A 18 -44.46 13.29 -61.37
C ARG A 18 -43.07 13.09 -61.97
N THR A 19 -42.75 13.81 -63.04
CA THR A 19 -41.40 13.77 -63.63
C THR A 19 -40.39 14.39 -62.68
N ARG A 20 -40.72 15.49 -62.00
CA ARG A 20 -39.86 16.05 -60.93
C ARG A 20 -39.59 15.05 -59.82
N ALA A 21 -40.62 14.38 -59.29
CA ALA A 21 -40.47 13.37 -58.26
C ALA A 21 -39.58 12.20 -58.71
N ARG A 22 -39.68 11.78 -59.97
CA ARG A 22 -38.84 10.73 -60.55
C ARG A 22 -37.37 11.15 -60.65
N VAL A 23 -37.10 12.36 -61.13
CA VAL A 23 -35.74 12.92 -61.19
C VAL A 23 -35.11 13.00 -59.80
N ILE A 24 -35.88 13.39 -58.77
CA ILE A 24 -35.42 13.39 -57.37
C ILE A 24 -35.09 11.97 -56.90
N ALA A 25 -35.98 10.99 -57.14
CA ALA A 25 -35.77 9.61 -56.73
C ALA A 25 -34.49 9.01 -57.35
N GLU A 26 -34.29 9.20 -58.66
CA GLU A 26 -33.08 8.71 -59.34
C GLU A 26 -31.80 9.43 -58.87
N ALA A 27 -31.91 10.69 -58.43
CA ALA A 27 -30.77 11.41 -57.85
C ALA A 27 -30.38 10.86 -56.46
N PHE A 28 -31.37 10.49 -55.65
CA PHE A 28 -31.15 9.83 -54.36
C PHE A 28 -30.57 8.42 -54.53
N GLU A 29 -31.06 7.64 -55.49
CA GLU A 29 -30.54 6.29 -55.78
C GLU A 29 -29.06 6.35 -56.21
N ARG A 30 -28.70 7.30 -57.09
CA ARG A 30 -27.29 7.54 -57.46
C ARG A 30 -26.43 8.01 -56.29
N LEU A 31 -26.98 8.76 -55.34
CA LEU A 31 -26.27 9.21 -54.12
C LEU A 31 -25.98 8.02 -53.20
N GLU A 32 -26.96 7.13 -53.01
CA GLU A 32 -26.86 5.94 -52.17
C GLU A 32 -25.85 4.93 -52.75
N GLU A 33 -25.85 4.71 -54.06
CA GLU A 33 -24.81 3.91 -54.74
C GLU A 33 -23.41 4.53 -54.63
N ARG A 34 -23.32 5.87 -54.68
CA ARG A 34 -22.06 6.61 -54.57
C ARG A 34 -21.48 6.56 -53.16
N TYR A 35 -22.34 6.52 -52.14
CA TYR A 35 -21.98 6.54 -50.73
C TYR A 35 -22.80 5.52 -49.92
N PRO A 36 -22.52 4.22 -50.08
CA PRO A 36 -23.29 3.15 -49.42
C PRO A 36 -23.15 3.16 -47.87
N HIS A 37 -22.22 3.94 -47.32
CA HIS A 37 -21.94 4.08 -45.91
C HIS A 37 -22.63 5.30 -45.26
N LEU A 38 -23.39 6.11 -46.02
CA LEU A 38 -24.17 7.23 -45.47
C LEU A 38 -25.08 6.82 -44.28
N PRO A 39 -25.75 5.66 -44.28
CA PRO A 39 -26.58 5.22 -43.16
C PRO A 39 -25.79 4.93 -41.88
N ASP A 40 -24.51 4.54 -42.00
CA ASP A 40 -23.66 4.14 -40.88
C ASP A 40 -22.90 5.32 -40.26
N LEU A 41 -23.07 6.53 -40.79
CA LEU A 41 -22.39 7.71 -40.27
C LEU A 41 -22.95 8.09 -38.89
N ALA A 42 -22.04 8.23 -37.92
CA ALA A 42 -22.39 8.81 -36.63
C ALA A 42 -22.88 10.25 -36.81
N THR A 43 -24.08 10.53 -36.30
CA THR A 43 -24.61 11.89 -36.28
C THR A 43 -23.85 12.73 -35.25
N GLN A 44 -23.87 14.05 -35.41
CA GLN A 44 -23.31 14.95 -34.38
C GLN A 44 -23.96 14.73 -33.01
N GLN A 45 -25.24 14.35 -32.98
CA GLN A 45 -25.93 13.99 -31.75
C GLN A 45 -25.30 12.73 -31.12
N HIS A 46 -25.09 11.65 -31.87
CA HIS A 46 -24.45 10.43 -31.37
C HIS A 46 -23.04 10.69 -30.83
N LEU A 47 -22.27 11.55 -31.51
CA LEU A 47 -20.95 11.96 -31.05
C LEU A 47 -21.01 12.75 -29.74
N ARG A 48 -21.93 13.71 -29.63
CA ARG A 48 -22.12 14.52 -28.41
C ARG A 48 -22.60 13.68 -27.24
N GLU A 49 -23.50 12.74 -27.46
CA GLU A 49 -23.95 11.78 -26.44
C GLU A 49 -22.79 10.90 -25.95
N THR A 50 -21.96 10.42 -26.88
CA THR A 50 -20.76 9.63 -26.56
C THR A 50 -19.74 10.44 -25.79
N GLU A 51 -19.49 11.70 -26.19
CA GLU A 51 -18.59 12.62 -25.49
C GLU A 51 -19.06 12.86 -24.06
N LEU A 52 -20.35 13.17 -23.86
CA LEU A 52 -20.93 13.37 -22.53
C LEU A 52 -20.85 12.10 -21.67
N ARG A 53 -21.07 10.92 -22.27
CA ARG A 53 -20.92 9.65 -21.57
C ARG A 53 -19.47 9.43 -21.11
N LEU A 54 -18.51 9.63 -22.01
CA LEU A 54 -17.08 9.47 -21.71
C LEU A 54 -16.61 10.48 -20.66
N GLN A 55 -17.08 11.73 -20.70
CA GLN A 55 -16.77 12.72 -19.67
C GLN A 55 -17.24 12.27 -18.29
N ARG A 56 -18.48 11.75 -18.19
CA ARG A 56 -19.01 11.20 -16.93
C ARG A 56 -18.23 9.98 -16.46
N GLU A 57 -17.88 9.06 -17.35
CA GLU A 57 -17.08 7.89 -17.01
C GLU A 57 -15.69 8.29 -16.50
N ILE A 58 -15.04 9.28 -17.14
CA ILE A 58 -13.75 9.81 -16.69
C ILE A 58 -13.87 10.46 -15.31
N GLU A 59 -14.91 11.26 -15.06
CA GLU A 59 -15.15 11.87 -13.75
C GLU A 59 -15.39 10.80 -12.67
N GLN A 60 -16.18 9.77 -12.98
CA GLN A 60 -16.46 8.66 -12.07
C GLN A 60 -15.19 7.86 -11.74
N VAL A 61 -14.36 7.56 -12.75
CA VAL A 61 -13.07 6.89 -12.54
C VAL A 61 -12.13 7.75 -11.69
N ARG A 62 -12.04 9.07 -11.96
CA ARG A 62 -11.24 9.99 -11.15
C ARG A 62 -11.69 10.04 -9.70
N ALA A 63 -13.00 10.12 -9.46
CA ALA A 63 -13.56 10.12 -8.12
C ALA A 63 -13.26 8.80 -7.38
N ASN A 64 -13.43 7.66 -8.05
CA ASN A 64 -13.12 6.35 -7.48
C ASN A 64 -11.64 6.22 -7.14
N LEU A 65 -10.74 6.59 -8.06
CA LEU A 65 -9.30 6.59 -7.80
C LEU A 65 -8.91 7.50 -6.63
N SER A 66 -9.53 8.68 -6.52
CA SER A 66 -9.28 9.58 -5.39
C SER A 66 -9.70 8.95 -4.06
N LEU A 67 -10.83 8.25 -4.01
CA LEU A 67 -11.28 7.54 -2.81
C LEU A 67 -10.34 6.39 -2.45
N GLN A 68 -9.92 5.59 -3.43
CA GLN A 68 -8.98 4.49 -3.20
C GLN A 68 -7.63 4.99 -2.67
N ILE A 69 -7.12 6.10 -3.21
CA ILE A 69 -5.88 6.71 -2.74
C ILE A 69 -6.02 7.15 -1.28
N GLU A 70 -7.15 7.76 -0.91
CA GLU A 70 -7.37 8.21 0.48
C GLU A 70 -7.52 7.03 1.44
N GLN A 71 -8.22 5.96 1.02
CA GLN A 71 -8.33 4.72 1.80
C GLN A 71 -6.95 4.09 2.01
N LEU A 72 -6.15 3.94 0.96
CA LEU A 72 -4.79 3.40 1.06
C LEU A 72 -3.88 4.24 1.96
N ARG A 73 -4.01 5.58 1.91
CA ARG A 73 -3.28 6.46 2.84
C ARG A 73 -3.69 6.21 4.29
N GLY A 74 -4.99 6.09 4.55
CA GLY A 74 -5.50 5.77 5.90
C GLY A 74 -5.00 4.42 6.40
N GLU A 75 -5.05 3.38 5.55
CA GLU A 75 -4.55 2.04 5.88
C GLU A 75 -3.05 2.04 6.19
N VAL A 76 -2.24 2.69 5.35
CA VAL A 76 -0.79 2.79 5.57
C VAL A 76 -0.49 3.54 6.87
N GLN A 77 -1.21 4.63 7.15
CA GLN A 77 -1.02 5.37 8.40
C GLN A 77 -1.38 4.52 9.63
N ALA A 78 -2.47 3.76 9.57
CA ALA A 78 -2.86 2.85 10.64
C ALA A 78 -1.82 1.74 10.87
N GLN A 79 -1.28 1.15 9.79
CA GLN A 79 -0.22 0.14 9.87
C GLN A 79 1.07 0.70 10.49
N ILE A 80 1.45 1.93 10.13
CA ILE A 80 2.62 2.59 10.71
C ILE A 80 2.44 2.79 12.22
N GLU A 81 1.27 3.26 12.65
CA GLU A 81 0.99 3.48 14.08
C GLU A 81 0.97 2.17 14.86
N GLN A 82 0.36 1.12 14.30
CA GLN A 82 0.37 -0.21 14.89
C GLN A 82 1.81 -0.74 15.05
N LEU A 83 2.62 -0.69 13.99
CA LEU A 83 4.00 -1.16 14.04
C LEU A 83 4.83 -0.37 15.06
N ARG A 84 4.60 0.95 15.16
CA ARG A 84 5.26 1.79 16.17
C ARG A 84 4.89 1.36 17.59
N GLY A 85 3.62 1.07 17.85
CA GLY A 85 3.15 0.56 19.14
C GLY A 85 3.73 -0.82 19.49
N GLU A 86 3.79 -1.72 18.50
CA GLU A 86 4.41 -3.05 18.66
C GLU A 86 5.90 -2.94 19.01
N VAL A 87 6.65 -2.10 18.28
CA VAL A 87 8.07 -1.86 18.55
C VAL A 87 8.29 -1.25 19.95
N GLN A 88 7.47 -0.29 20.35
CA GLN A 88 7.58 0.30 21.70
C GLN A 88 7.34 -0.76 22.78
N THR A 89 6.32 -1.60 22.61
CA THR A 89 6.02 -2.69 23.55
C THR A 89 7.18 -3.68 23.65
N GLN A 90 7.77 -4.07 22.52
CA GLN A 90 8.94 -4.96 22.49
C GLN A 90 10.15 -4.34 23.19
N ILE A 91 10.40 -3.05 23.01
CA ILE A 91 11.49 -2.34 23.70
C ILE A 91 11.26 -2.34 25.21
N GLU A 92 10.03 -2.07 25.67
CA GLU A 92 9.69 -2.08 27.10
C GLU A 92 9.85 -3.48 27.72
N GLN A 93 9.39 -4.52 27.01
CA GLN A 93 9.56 -5.93 27.41
C GLN A 93 11.04 -6.29 27.53
N LEU A 94 11.83 -6.03 26.48
CA LEU A 94 13.27 -6.33 26.47
C LEU A 94 14.00 -5.61 27.60
N ARG A 95 13.64 -4.35 27.87
CA ARG A 95 14.23 -3.58 28.98
C ARG A 95 13.90 -4.22 30.34
N GLY A 96 12.66 -4.68 30.52
CA GLY A 96 12.24 -5.39 31.74
C GLY A 96 12.95 -6.73 31.94
N GLU A 97 13.09 -7.51 30.87
CA GLU A 97 13.84 -8.77 30.87
C GLU A 97 15.31 -8.56 31.24
N VAL A 98 15.98 -7.59 30.59
CA VAL A 98 17.38 -7.25 30.89
C VAL A 98 17.54 -6.79 32.33
N GLN A 99 16.62 -5.98 32.86
CA GLN A 99 16.69 -5.54 34.26
C GLN A 99 16.58 -6.73 35.22
N THR A 100 15.66 -7.65 34.94
CA THR A 100 15.46 -8.86 35.76
C THR A 100 16.70 -9.75 35.72
N GLN A 101 17.30 -9.95 34.54
CA GLN A 101 18.54 -10.71 34.39
C GLN A 101 19.71 -10.06 35.15
N ILE A 102 19.83 -8.73 35.13
CA ILE A 102 20.86 -8.00 35.90
C ILE A 102 20.65 -8.21 37.40
N GLU A 103 19.40 -8.12 37.89
CA GLU A 103 19.08 -8.34 39.31
C GLU A 103 19.38 -9.77 39.75
N GLN A 104 19.04 -10.76 38.92
CA GLN A 104 19.36 -12.17 39.15
C GLN A 104 20.88 -12.40 39.21
N LEU A 105 21.64 -11.92 38.22
CA LEU A 105 23.10 -12.04 38.19
C LEU A 105 23.76 -11.38 39.40
N ARG A 106 23.27 -10.21 39.83
CA ARG A 106 23.75 -9.55 41.05
C ARG A 106 23.49 -10.40 42.30
N GLY A 107 22.32 -11.03 42.39
CA GLY A 107 21.97 -11.95 43.46
C GLY A 107 22.90 -13.18 43.50
N GLU A 108 23.09 -13.82 42.35
CA GLU A 108 23.98 -14.98 42.19
C GLU A 108 25.42 -14.64 42.58
N VAL A 109 25.98 -13.54 42.06
CA VAL A 109 27.33 -13.09 42.40
C VAL A 109 27.47 -12.83 43.89
N LYS A 110 26.48 -12.18 44.53
CA LYS A 110 26.52 -11.93 45.98
C LYS A 110 26.52 -13.23 46.77
N ALA A 111 25.67 -14.19 46.40
CA ALA A 111 25.60 -15.49 47.04
C ALA A 111 26.92 -16.27 46.89
N ASP A 112 27.54 -16.23 45.71
CA ASP A 112 28.82 -16.88 45.46
C ASP A 112 29.98 -16.22 46.24
N VAL A 113 29.98 -14.89 46.37
CA VAL A 113 30.95 -14.18 47.22
C VAL A 113 30.79 -14.58 48.68
N GLU A 114 29.56 -14.63 49.20
CA GLU A 114 29.28 -15.07 50.57
C GLU A 114 29.69 -16.53 50.80
N ARG A 115 29.39 -17.41 49.85
CA ARG A 115 29.81 -18.82 49.89
C ARG A 115 31.33 -18.96 49.88
N SER A 116 32.02 -18.21 49.03
CA SER A 116 33.49 -18.21 48.96
C SER A 116 34.11 -17.70 50.26
N ARG A 117 33.60 -16.59 50.81
CA ARG A 117 34.02 -16.05 52.11
C ARG A 117 33.83 -17.06 53.24
N ASN A 118 32.66 -17.69 53.32
CA ASN A 118 32.38 -18.70 54.35
C ASN A 118 33.29 -19.92 54.20
N THR A 119 33.54 -20.37 52.96
CA THR A 119 34.47 -21.45 52.67
C THR A 119 35.89 -21.10 53.12
N LEU A 120 36.37 -19.90 52.80
CA LEU A 120 37.69 -19.43 53.26
C LEU A 120 37.78 -19.38 54.79
N LEU A 121 36.75 -18.85 55.47
CA LEU A 121 36.71 -18.83 56.93
C LEU A 121 36.72 -20.23 57.53
N ALA A 122 35.97 -21.17 56.95
CA ALA A 122 35.93 -22.56 57.40
C ALA A 122 37.30 -23.24 57.33
N TRP A 123 38.17 -22.86 56.38
CA TRP A 123 39.55 -23.37 56.28
C TRP A 123 40.55 -22.58 57.13
N LEU A 124 40.43 -21.25 57.19
CA LEU A 124 41.36 -20.39 57.92
C LEU A 124 41.26 -20.60 59.44
N ILE A 125 40.06 -20.78 59.99
CA ILE A 125 39.87 -20.90 61.44
C ILE A 125 40.62 -22.13 62.00
N PRO A 126 40.42 -23.37 61.52
CA PRO A 126 41.18 -24.54 61.98
C PRO A 126 42.69 -24.39 61.76
N LEU A 127 43.10 -23.79 60.64
CA LEU A 127 44.51 -23.56 60.34
C LEU A 127 45.18 -22.66 61.39
N MET A 128 44.52 -21.56 61.78
CA MET A 128 45.01 -20.66 62.82
C MET A 128 45.14 -21.38 64.17
N PHE A 129 44.15 -22.20 64.54
CA PHE A 129 44.22 -23.00 65.76
C PHE A 129 45.39 -24.00 65.74
N ALA A 130 45.62 -24.65 64.59
CA ALA A 130 46.77 -25.56 64.41
C ALA A 130 48.12 -24.81 64.55
N GLN A 131 48.25 -23.62 63.96
CA GLN A 131 49.45 -22.79 64.09
C GLN A 131 49.73 -22.36 65.52
N VAL A 132 48.70 -21.91 66.26
CA VAL A 132 48.84 -21.53 67.68
C VAL A 132 49.25 -22.73 68.52
N GLY A 133 48.63 -23.90 68.29
CA GLY A 133 49.00 -25.14 68.96
C GLY A 133 50.47 -25.54 68.70
N ALA A 134 50.93 -25.42 67.45
CA ALA A 134 52.31 -25.70 67.08
C ALA A 134 53.32 -24.74 67.76
N MET A 135 53.00 -23.44 67.81
CA MET A 135 53.83 -22.44 68.49
C MET A 135 53.93 -22.71 70.01
N ALA A 136 52.82 -23.05 70.66
CA ALA A 136 52.82 -23.38 72.08
C ALA A 136 53.67 -24.63 72.40
N ALA A 137 53.62 -25.65 71.53
CA ALA A 137 54.45 -26.84 71.67
C ALA A 137 55.95 -26.53 71.51
N LEU A 138 56.31 -25.67 70.55
CA LEU A 138 57.69 -25.21 70.34
C LEU A 138 58.24 -24.45 71.56
N VAL A 139 57.47 -23.53 72.14
CA VAL A 139 57.89 -22.76 73.33
C VAL A 139 58.12 -23.66 74.54
N LYS A 140 57.33 -24.73 74.70
CA LYS A 140 57.50 -25.69 75.81
C LYS A 140 58.76 -26.56 75.67
N LEU A 141 59.32 -26.66 74.47
CA LEU A 141 60.47 -27.52 74.14
C LEU A 141 61.82 -26.78 74.21
N LEU A 142 61.79 -25.44 74.30
CA LEU A 142 62.93 -24.54 74.54
C LEU A 142 63.11 -24.27 76.04
#